data_AF-A0A2D7ATV3-F1
#
_entry.id   AF-A0A2D7ATV3-F1
#
_cell.length_a   1.000
_cell.length_b   1.000
_cell.length_c   1.000
_cell.angle_alpha   90.00
_cell.angle_beta   90.00
_cell.angle_gamma   90.00
#
_symmetry.space_group_name_H-M   'P 1'
#
loop_
_entity.id
_entity.type
_entity.pdbx_description
1 polymer ?
#
loop_
_entity_poly.entity_id
_entity_poly.type
_entity_poly.pdbx_seq_one_letter_code
_entity_poly.pdbx_strand_id
1 'polypeptide(L)' 'MVSSTEVTYIAFGLTLLAMIWYITNKGRSNLARAKADAAPAVAGDDVMEGAAINPEQFDEPDAAALEEMAELLGEDDDQD' A
#
# COMPACT_ATOMS: atom_id res chain seq x y z
N MET A 1 -42.87 38.93 -13.14
CA MET A 1 -41.42 39.18 -12.97
C MET A 1 -40.93 38.19 -11.94
N VAL A 2 -39.83 37.50 -12.19
CA VAL A 2 -39.23 36.57 -11.21
C VAL A 2 -38.55 37.40 -10.13
N SER A 3 -38.84 37.11 -8.88
CA SER A 3 -38.26 37.79 -7.71
C SER A 3 -36.84 37.30 -7.41
N SER A 4 -36.04 38.13 -6.74
CA SER A 4 -34.68 37.73 -6.31
C SER A 4 -34.68 36.47 -5.45
N THR A 5 -35.72 36.25 -4.65
CA THR A 5 -35.90 35.05 -3.82
C THR A 5 -36.08 33.80 -4.69
N GLU A 6 -36.92 33.87 -5.74
CA GLU A 6 -37.11 32.76 -6.67
C GLU A 6 -35.84 32.45 -7.46
N VAL A 7 -35.11 33.48 -7.92
CA VAL A 7 -33.79 33.30 -8.56
C VAL A 7 -32.80 32.60 -7.62
N THR A 8 -32.81 32.96 -6.33
CA THR A 8 -31.94 32.36 -5.31
C THR A 8 -32.23 30.87 -5.12
N TYR A 9 -33.51 30.50 -5.01
CA TYR A 9 -33.88 29.09 -4.88
C TYR A 9 -33.59 28.27 -6.14
N ILE A 10 -33.78 28.84 -7.32
CA ILE A 10 -33.40 28.19 -8.58
C ILE A 10 -31.89 27.95 -8.62
N ALA A 11 -31.08 28.95 -8.26
CA ALA A 11 -29.63 28.83 -8.21
C ALA A 11 -29.19 27.75 -7.21
N PHE A 12 -29.78 27.71 -6.00
CA PHE A 12 -29.47 26.66 -5.04
C PHE A 12 -29.89 25.27 -5.52
N GLY A 13 -31.07 25.13 -6.15
CA GLY A 13 -31.53 23.87 -6.72
C GLY A 13 -30.57 23.34 -7.78
N LEU A 14 -30.11 24.20 -8.70
CA LEU A 14 -29.15 23.82 -9.73
C LEU A 14 -27.79 23.45 -9.14
N THR A 15 -27.31 24.21 -8.15
CA THR A 15 -26.04 23.90 -7.47
C THR A 15 -26.11 22.56 -6.74
N LEU A 16 -27.25 22.27 -6.08
CA LEU A 16 -27.46 20.99 -5.40
C LEU A 16 -27.43 19.81 -6.39
N LEU A 17 -28.13 19.93 -7.53
CA LEU A 17 -28.11 18.91 -8.56
C LEU A 17 -26.70 18.68 -9.14
N ALA A 18 -25.95 19.76 -9.36
CA ALA A 18 -24.56 19.67 -9.81
C ALA A 18 -23.65 18.95 -8.80
N MET A 19 -23.81 19.23 -7.51
CA MET A 19 -23.07 18.56 -6.45
C MET A 19 -23.40 17.08 -6.36
N ILE A 20 -24.70 16.71 -6.42
CA ILE A 20 -25.13 15.31 -6.42
C ILE A 20 -24.48 14.57 -7.59
N TRP A 21 -24.57 15.11 -8.80
CA TRP A 21 -23.96 14.51 -9.99
C TRP A 21 -22.44 14.33 -9.84
N TYR A 22 -21.74 15.36 -9.36
CA TYR A 22 -20.29 15.31 -9.16
C TYR A 22 -19.88 14.23 -8.13
N ILE A 23 -20.55 14.20 -6.98
CA ILE A 23 -20.26 13.24 -5.91
C ILE A 23 -20.56 11.81 -6.39
N THR A 24 -21.69 11.57 -7.05
CA THR A 24 -22.02 10.23 -7.57
C THR A 24 -20.99 9.78 -8.61
N ASN A 25 -20.54 10.66 -9.50
CA ASN A 25 -19.55 10.31 -10.52
C ASN A 25 -18.17 10.01 -9.90
N LYS A 26 -17.71 10.86 -8.96
CA LYS A 26 -16.43 10.69 -8.27
C LYS A 26 -16.44 9.53 -7.26
N GLY A 27 -17.60 9.26 -6.67
CA GLY A 27 -17.81 8.15 -5.74
C GLY A 27 -17.55 6.80 -6.39
N ARG A 28 -17.87 6.64 -7.69
CA ARG A 28 -17.61 5.39 -8.41
C ARG A 28 -16.12 5.10 -8.59
N SER A 29 -15.30 6.11 -8.89
CA SER A 29 -13.84 5.93 -8.96
C SER A 29 -13.21 5.67 -7.60
N ASN A 30 -13.73 6.30 -6.54
CA ASN A 30 -13.24 6.08 -5.17
C ASN A 30 -13.62 4.69 -4.66
N LEU A 31 -14.84 4.23 -4.95
CA LEU A 31 -15.28 2.88 -4.61
C LEU A 31 -14.51 1.81 -5.37
N ALA A 32 -14.17 2.05 -6.64
CA ALA A 32 -13.34 1.13 -7.42
C ALA A 32 -11.93 1.00 -6.84
N ARG A 33 -11.30 2.11 -6.44
CA ARG A 33 -10.01 2.10 -5.74
C ARG A 33 -10.10 1.40 -4.38
N ALA A 34 -11.08 1.77 -3.56
CA ALA A 34 -11.28 1.14 -2.26
C ALA A 34 -11.55 -0.38 -2.37
N LYS A 35 -12.23 -0.83 -3.43
CA LYS A 35 -12.41 -2.27 -3.70
C LYS A 35 -11.13 -2.97 -4.14
N ALA A 36 -10.27 -2.29 -4.89
CA ALA A 36 -8.97 -2.84 -5.28
C ALA A 36 -8.04 -2.92 -4.05
N ASP A 37 -8.01 -1.88 -3.22
CA ASP A 37 -7.20 -1.85 -2.01
C ASP A 37 -7.71 -2.83 -0.93
N ALA A 38 -9.02 -3.08 -0.89
CA ALA A 38 -9.64 -4.06 -0.01
C ALA A 38 -9.78 -5.45 -0.65
N ALA A 39 -9.20 -5.68 -1.84
CA ALA A 39 -9.17 -7.00 -2.43
C ALA A 39 -8.38 -7.94 -1.49
N PRO A 40 -8.86 -9.17 -1.24
CA PRO A 40 -8.14 -10.12 -0.40
C PRO A 40 -6.78 -10.42 -1.03
N ALA A 41 -5.73 -10.50 -0.20
CA ALA A 41 -4.43 -10.97 -0.64
C ALA A 41 -4.59 -12.38 -1.22
N VAL A 42 -4.34 -12.53 -2.52
CA VAL A 42 -4.36 -13.82 -3.20
C VAL A 42 -2.97 -14.43 -3.04
N ALA A 43 -2.90 -15.61 -2.43
CA ALA A 43 -1.63 -16.32 -2.28
C ALA A 43 -0.98 -16.54 -3.65
N GLY A 44 0.22 -15.97 -3.86
CA GLY A 44 0.97 -16.03 -5.11
C GLY A 44 0.97 -14.77 -5.97
N ASP A 45 0.20 -13.73 -5.63
CA ASP A 45 0.29 -12.41 -6.29
C ASP A 45 1.47 -11.56 -5.77
N ASP A 46 1.96 -11.87 -4.57
CA ASP A 46 3.18 -11.28 -4.05
C ASP A 46 4.40 -11.81 -4.82
N VAL A 47 5.33 -10.92 -5.14
CA VAL A 47 6.64 -11.33 -5.67
C VAL A 47 7.33 -12.16 -4.60
N MET A 48 7.30 -13.48 -4.77
CA MET A 48 8.01 -14.43 -3.91
C MET A 48 9.51 -14.27 -4.14
N GLU A 49 10.12 -13.32 -3.43
CA GLU A 49 11.58 -13.14 -3.41
C GLU A 49 12.28 -14.35 -2.77
N GLY A 50 11.54 -15.15 -2.00
CA GLY A 50 12.01 -16.40 -1.37
C GLY A 50 12.01 -17.63 -2.28
N ALA A 51 12.26 -17.49 -3.58
CA ALA A 51 12.57 -18.67 -4.40
C ALA A 51 13.88 -19.32 -3.90
N ALA A 52 14.07 -20.61 -4.17
CA ALA A 52 15.35 -21.26 -3.87
C ALA A 52 16.48 -20.58 -4.68
N ILE A 53 17.29 -19.77 -3.99
CA ILE A 53 18.44 -19.09 -4.57
C ILE A 53 19.57 -20.11 -4.72
N ASN A 54 20.28 -20.07 -5.84
CA ASN A 54 21.43 -20.95 -6.07
C ASN A 54 22.53 -20.59 -5.03
N PRO A 55 23.06 -21.56 -4.27
CA PRO A 55 24.14 -21.33 -3.29
C PRO A 55 25.36 -20.58 -3.86
N GLU A 56 25.65 -20.73 -5.16
CA GLU A 56 26.75 -20.03 -5.84
C GLU A 56 26.53 -18.52 -6.00
N GLN A 57 25.33 -18.00 -5.67
CA GLN A 57 25.01 -16.57 -5.71
C GLN A 57 25.31 -15.85 -4.38
N PHE A 58 25.69 -16.59 -3.34
CA PHE A 58 26.11 -16.01 -2.07
C PHE A 58 27.62 -15.76 -2.10
N ASP A 59 28.03 -14.56 -1.70
CA ASP A 59 29.44 -14.25 -1.48
C ASP A 59 29.95 -14.96 -0.22
N GLU A 60 31.26 -15.25 -0.19
CA GLU A 60 31.90 -15.78 1.02
C GLU A 60 31.82 -14.72 2.14
N PRO A 61 31.48 -15.11 3.38
CA PRO A 61 31.38 -14.17 4.50
C PRO A 61 32.71 -13.46 4.73
N ASP A 62 32.64 -12.17 5.02
CA ASP A 62 33.83 -11.39 5.37
C ASP A 62 34.30 -11.67 6.80
N ALA A 63 35.48 -11.16 7.15
CA ALA A 63 36.08 -11.40 8.46
C ALA A 63 35.20 -10.91 9.63
N ALA A 64 34.43 -9.84 9.44
CA ALA A 64 33.54 -9.31 10.46
C ALA A 64 32.32 -10.24 10.68
N ALA A 65 31.75 -10.76 9.59
CA ALA A 65 30.69 -11.76 9.67
C ALA A 65 31.19 -13.05 10.33
N LEU A 66 32.43 -13.49 10.02
CA LEU A 66 33.03 -14.67 10.64
C LEU A 66 33.24 -14.49 12.16
N GLU A 67 33.66 -13.31 12.60
CA GLU A 67 33.83 -12.97 14.03
C GLU A 67 32.48 -12.99 14.77
N GLU A 68 31.44 -12.41 14.18
CA GLU A 68 30.08 -12.47 14.74
C GLU A 68 29.56 -13.91 14.82
N MET A 69 29.86 -14.75 13.83
CA MET A 69 29.49 -16.17 13.89
C MET A 69 30.25 -16.93 14.99
N ALA A 70 31.52 -16.61 15.24
CA ALA A 70 32.32 -17.22 16.31
C ALA A 70 31.78 -16.84 17.71
N GLU A 71 31.40 -15.56 17.90
CA GLU A 71 30.75 -15.09 19.13
C GLU A 71 29.41 -15.80 19.35
N LEU A 72 28.59 -15.93 18.29
CA LEU A 72 27.31 -16.66 18.35
C LEU A 72 27.48 -18.16 18.62
N LEU A 73 28.61 -18.75 18.24
CA LEU A 73 28.92 -20.16 18.47
C LEU A 73 29.57 -20.41 19.85
N GLY A 74 29.88 -19.35 20.60
CA GLY A 74 30.52 -19.43 21.92
C GLY A 74 31.99 -19.87 21.86
N GLU A 75 32.64 -19.76 20.70
CA GLU A 75 34.05 -20.18 20.55
C GLU A 75 35.03 -19.28 21.32
N ASP A 76 34.58 -18.09 21.72
CA ASP A 76 35.31 -17.19 22.62
C ASP A 76 35.23 -17.59 24.10
N ASP A 77 34.24 -18.41 24.48
CA ASP A 77 34.05 -18.90 25.86
C ASP A 77 34.93 -20.14 26.19
N ASP A 78 35.49 -20.80 25.15
CA ASP A 78 36.30 -22.03 25.28
C ASP A 78 37.82 -21.75 25.43
N GLN A 79 38.23 -20.48 25.58
CA GLN A 79 39.64 -20.07 25.73
C GLN A 79 40.12 -19.82 27.18
N ASP A 80 39.29 -20.16 28.19
CA ASP A 80 39.64 -20.17 29.63
C ASP A 80 39.86 -21.60 30.19
#